data_AF-A0A2J6I2L2-F1
#
_entry.id   AF-A0A2J6I2L2-F1
#
_cell.length_a   1.000
_cell.length_b   1.000
_cell.length_c   1.000
_cell.angle_alpha   90.00
_cell.angle_beta   90.00
_cell.angle_gamma   90.00
#
_symmetry.space_group_name_H-M   'P 1'
#
loop_
_entity.id
_entity.type
_entity.pdbx_description
1 polymer ?
#
loop_
_entity_poly.entity_id
_entity_poly.type
_entity_poly.pdbx_seq_one_letter_code
_entity_poly.pdbx_strand_id
1 'polypeptide(L)'
;FFINAHNEYDSSNYFFWRVEQTYKFNANYRIRFIYDGKMNRFQSPDSLFTCYKSDHIPSIYLYNTEKLEHSTIKDYPLHYVNTESKALSIRYSVLVNQYSISKETYKYWNDLSSLNDEQGDLYSRLPFQVRGNVFNTEDKNEPVLGCFLVAGKSTKRIFIDRPHYLDYYYSDSCNLYGPDAELLWIHRNEWPLFLPAFPGTGGASPAWVDYQWCVNCTKSDGKLEKPDFWVE
;
A
#
# COMPACT_ATOMS: atom_id res chain seq x y z
N PHE A 1 6.05 11.52 6.08
CA PHE A 1 5.74 11.09 7.45
C PHE A 1 7.01 10.99 8.24
N PHE A 2 7.07 11.70 9.36
CA PHE A 2 8.23 11.73 10.24
C PHE A 2 7.86 11.18 11.61
N ILE A 3 8.84 10.61 12.31
CA ILE A 3 8.67 10.15 13.70
C ILE A 3 9.64 10.85 14.64
N ASN A 4 9.11 11.15 15.82
CA ASN A 4 9.88 11.57 16.98
C ASN A 4 9.80 10.45 18.01
N ALA A 5 10.94 10.06 18.57
CA ALA A 5 11.01 9.07 19.64
C ALA A 5 11.92 9.60 20.75
N HIS A 6 11.49 9.39 22.00
CA HIS A 6 12.25 9.75 23.19
C HIS A 6 12.37 8.49 24.05
N ASN A 7 13.57 8.19 24.53
CA ASN A 7 13.76 7.18 25.55
C ASN A 7 14.21 7.83 26.86
N GLU A 8 13.55 7.48 27.95
CA GLU A 8 13.87 7.96 29.31
C GLU A 8 15.05 7.20 29.95
N TYR A 9 15.47 6.08 29.36
CA TYR A 9 16.55 5.25 29.89
C TYR A 9 17.87 5.42 29.12
N ASP A 10 18.99 5.48 29.84
CA ASP A 10 20.38 5.66 29.32
C ASP A 10 20.95 4.42 28.60
N SER A 11 20.13 3.43 28.25
CA SER A 11 20.58 2.25 27.51
C SER A 11 20.52 2.47 26.00
N SER A 12 21.56 2.04 25.28
CA SER A 12 21.55 1.93 23.83
C SER A 12 20.40 1.05 23.35
N ASN A 13 19.56 1.58 22.47
CA ASN A 13 18.44 0.85 21.88
C ASN A 13 18.59 0.70 20.37
N TYR A 14 17.99 -0.35 19.87
CA TYR A 14 17.83 -0.59 18.45
C TYR A 14 16.35 -0.60 18.14
N PHE A 15 15.96 0.26 17.21
CA PHE A 15 14.59 0.39 16.77
C PHE A 15 14.42 -0.17 15.38
N PHE A 16 13.28 -0.82 15.18
CA PHE A 16 12.80 -1.28 13.90
C PHE A 16 11.37 -0.82 13.72
N TRP A 17 11.06 -0.18 12.59
CA TRP A 17 9.70 0.24 12.28
C TRP A 17 9.14 -0.50 11.07
N ARG A 18 7.88 -0.90 11.21
CA ARG A 18 7.05 -1.39 10.11
C ARG A 18 5.88 -0.45 9.91
N VAL A 19 5.64 -0.11 8.66
CA VAL A 19 4.57 0.80 8.26
C VAL A 19 3.53 0.04 7.44
N GLU A 20 2.27 0.23 7.78
CA GLU A 20 1.13 -0.23 7.00
C GLU A 20 0.30 0.98 6.63
N GLN A 21 -0.08 1.05 5.36
CA GLN A 21 -0.99 2.07 4.87
C GLN A 21 -2.38 1.48 4.67
N THR A 22 -3.40 2.29 4.87
CA THR A 22 -4.75 1.97 4.42
C THR A 22 -5.42 3.22 3.92
N TYR A 23 -6.10 3.16 2.78
CA TYR A 23 -6.75 4.32 2.21
C TYR A 23 -8.11 4.01 1.62
N LYS A 24 -9.00 4.99 1.73
CA LYS A 24 -10.32 5.02 1.09
C LYS A 24 -10.18 5.72 -0.25
N PHE A 25 -10.73 5.13 -1.30
CA PHE A 25 -10.69 5.68 -2.65
C PHE A 25 -11.94 5.31 -3.44
N ASN A 26 -12.16 6.04 -4.54
CA ASN A 26 -13.25 5.75 -5.47
C ASN A 26 -12.73 5.18 -6.80
N ALA A 27 -13.57 4.39 -7.47
CA ALA A 27 -13.48 4.18 -8.91
C ALA A 27 -13.61 5.53 -9.65
N ASN A 28 -13.21 5.56 -10.91
CA ASN A 28 -13.18 6.79 -11.71
C ASN A 28 -14.61 7.23 -12.06
N TYR A 29 -15.46 6.26 -12.39
CA TYR A 29 -16.86 6.50 -12.77
C TYR A 29 -17.81 5.60 -11.98
N ARG A 30 -19.04 6.09 -11.78
CA ARG A 30 -20.13 5.28 -11.21
C ARG A 30 -20.74 4.39 -12.28
N ILE A 31 -21.10 3.19 -11.87
CA ILE A 31 -21.79 2.23 -12.73
C ILE A 31 -23.21 2.74 -12.99
N ARG A 32 -23.65 2.71 -14.25
CA ARG A 32 -25.02 3.04 -14.66
C ARG A 32 -25.69 1.90 -15.39
N PHE A 33 -24.90 1.08 -16.08
CA PHE A 33 -25.38 -0.05 -16.86
C PHE A 33 -24.56 -1.29 -16.56
N ILE A 34 -25.17 -2.44 -16.82
CA ILE A 34 -24.56 -3.77 -16.77
C ILE A 34 -24.84 -4.48 -18.09
N TYR A 35 -23.83 -5.14 -18.62
CA TYR A 35 -23.92 -5.98 -19.80
C TYR A 35 -23.59 -7.42 -19.44
N ASP A 36 -24.60 -8.29 -19.54
CA ASP A 36 -24.53 -9.74 -19.27
C ASP A 36 -24.98 -10.55 -20.50
N GLY A 37 -24.85 -9.94 -21.69
CA GLY A 37 -25.44 -10.38 -22.95
C GLY A 37 -26.66 -9.57 -23.37
N LYS A 38 -27.21 -8.76 -22.45
CA LYS A 38 -28.14 -7.67 -22.76
C LYS A 38 -27.74 -6.43 -21.98
N MET A 39 -27.96 -5.26 -22.58
CA MET A 39 -27.72 -4.00 -21.89
C MET A 39 -28.87 -3.71 -20.94
N ASN A 40 -28.58 -3.62 -19.64
CA ASN A 40 -29.56 -3.32 -18.60
C ASN A 40 -29.09 -2.13 -17.74
N ARG A 41 -30.04 -1.41 -17.13
CA ARG A 41 -29.70 -0.42 -16.10
C ARG A 41 -29.26 -1.11 -14.82
N PHE A 42 -28.20 -0.58 -14.22
CA PHE A 42 -27.70 -1.07 -12.93
C PHE A 42 -28.38 -0.32 -11.79
N GLN A 43 -28.93 -1.07 -10.83
CA GLN A 43 -29.75 -0.52 -9.74
C GLN A 43 -28.93 0.12 -8.61
N SER A 44 -27.67 -0.30 -8.43
CA SER A 44 -26.86 0.08 -7.26
C SER A 44 -25.55 0.76 -7.67
N PRO A 45 -25.60 1.97 -8.24
CA PRO A 45 -24.45 2.64 -8.88
C PRO A 45 -23.22 2.81 -7.97
N ASP A 46 -23.44 2.88 -6.65
CA ASP A 46 -22.39 3.10 -5.65
C ASP A 46 -21.81 1.80 -5.07
N SER A 47 -22.39 0.62 -5.38
CA SER A 47 -22.02 -0.66 -4.76
C SER A 47 -20.56 -1.10 -4.98
N LEU A 48 -19.94 -0.64 -6.06
CA LEU A 48 -18.53 -0.91 -6.42
C LEU A 48 -17.72 0.37 -6.59
N PHE A 49 -18.26 1.50 -6.13
CA PHE A 49 -17.66 2.81 -6.35
C PHE A 49 -16.60 3.12 -5.30
N THR A 50 -16.83 2.84 -4.02
CA THR A 50 -15.91 3.16 -2.93
C THR A 50 -15.28 1.90 -2.36
N CYS A 51 -13.96 1.88 -2.26
CA CYS A 51 -13.19 0.79 -1.68
C CYS A 51 -12.16 1.28 -0.67
N TYR A 52 -11.65 0.33 0.10
CA TYR A 52 -10.50 0.45 0.99
C TYR A 52 -9.38 -0.45 0.48
N LYS A 53 -8.14 0.04 0.51
CA LYS A 53 -6.96 -0.79 0.21
C LYS A 53 -5.96 -0.67 1.35
N SER A 54 -5.44 -1.82 1.80
CA SER A 54 -4.49 -1.94 2.89
C SER A 54 -3.24 -2.66 2.40
N ASP A 55 -2.09 -2.01 2.52
CA ASP A 55 -0.81 -2.52 2.03
C ASP A 55 0.28 -2.37 3.09
N HIS A 56 1.21 -3.32 3.14
CA HIS A 56 2.45 -3.17 3.90
C HIS A 56 3.48 -2.42 3.06
N ILE A 57 4.16 -1.45 3.68
CA ILE A 57 5.29 -0.78 3.03
C ILE A 57 6.53 -1.68 3.19
N PRO A 58 7.16 -2.11 2.09
CA PRO A 58 8.24 -3.11 2.14
C PRO A 58 9.53 -2.56 2.76
N SER A 59 9.68 -1.24 2.82
CA SER A 59 10.84 -0.55 3.37
C SER A 59 11.15 -0.98 4.81
N ILE A 60 12.44 -1.18 5.08
CA ILE A 60 12.98 -1.54 6.39
C ILE A 60 13.51 -0.25 7.01
N TYR A 61 12.92 0.15 8.14
CA TYR A 61 13.33 1.35 8.86
C TYR A 61 14.06 0.94 10.13
N LEU A 62 15.34 1.30 10.23
CA LEU A 62 16.23 0.94 11.34
C LEU A 62 16.88 2.18 11.92
N TYR A 63 17.06 2.19 13.24
CA TYR A 63 17.83 3.22 13.91
C TYR A 63 18.52 2.65 15.16
N ASN A 64 19.78 3.03 15.38
CA ASN A 64 20.51 2.73 16.60
C ASN A 64 20.76 4.01 17.40
N THR A 65 20.64 3.94 18.72
CA THR A 65 20.92 5.09 19.60
C THR A 65 22.29 5.00 20.28
N GLU A 66 23.12 4.00 19.96
CA GLU A 66 24.46 3.81 20.57
C GLU A 66 25.36 5.06 20.46
N LYS A 67 25.20 5.85 19.39
CA LYS A 67 26.01 7.04 19.12
C LYS A 67 25.35 8.35 19.53
N LEU A 68 24.17 8.30 20.15
CA LEU A 68 23.47 9.50 20.59
C LEU A 68 23.84 9.81 22.05
N GLU A 69 24.29 11.04 22.29
CA GLU A 69 24.54 11.55 23.66
C GLU A 69 23.22 11.69 24.46
N HIS A 70 22.11 11.89 23.76
CA HIS A 70 20.76 11.90 24.31
C HIS A 70 19.87 11.00 23.46
N SER A 71 19.14 10.05 24.07
CA SER A 71 18.29 9.06 23.39
C SER A 71 17.01 9.65 22.76
N THR A 72 17.15 10.75 22.01
CA THR A 72 16.06 11.42 21.29
C THR A 72 16.29 11.34 19.78
N ILE A 73 15.31 10.79 19.09
CA ILE A 73 15.23 10.77 17.63
C ILE A 73 14.25 11.86 17.23
N LYS A 74 14.68 12.80 16.39
CA LYS A 74 13.83 13.85 15.82
C LYS A 74 13.75 13.72 14.31
N ASP A 75 12.54 13.90 13.79
CA ASP A 75 12.22 14.01 12.37
C ASP A 75 12.81 12.89 11.50
N TYR A 76 12.78 11.65 11.99
CA TYR A 76 13.23 10.50 11.20
C TYR A 76 12.19 10.19 10.11
N PRO A 77 12.56 10.22 8.81
CA PRO A 77 11.63 9.98 7.73
C PRO A 77 11.26 8.49 7.68
N LEU A 78 9.97 8.21 7.83
CA LEU A 78 9.44 6.86 7.63
C LEU A 78 8.91 6.75 6.20
N HIS A 79 7.70 7.24 5.97
CA HIS A 79 6.99 6.97 4.72
C HIS A 79 6.68 8.27 3.97
N TYR A 80 6.66 8.20 2.65
CA TYR A 80 6.23 9.28 1.78
C TYR A 80 5.18 8.72 0.82
N VAL A 81 4.10 9.49 0.64
CA VAL A 81 3.00 9.18 -0.28
C VAL A 81 2.90 10.34 -1.24
N ASN A 82 3.00 10.06 -2.53
CA ASN A 82 2.81 11.05 -3.58
C ASN A 82 1.33 11.15 -3.99
N THR A 83 1.01 12.10 -4.86
CA THR A 83 -0.36 12.32 -5.36
C THR A 83 -0.64 11.66 -6.71
N GLU A 84 0.27 10.80 -7.19
CA GLU A 84 0.14 10.01 -8.43
C GLU A 84 -0.72 8.75 -8.21
N SER A 85 -1.00 8.40 -6.97
CA SER A 85 -1.93 7.33 -6.60
C SER A 85 -3.19 7.89 -5.96
N LYS A 86 -4.23 7.05 -5.91
CA LYS A 86 -5.49 7.39 -5.21
C LYS A 86 -5.38 7.29 -3.68
N ALA A 87 -4.19 7.03 -3.12
CA ALA A 87 -4.01 6.84 -1.68
C ALA A 87 -4.46 8.05 -0.86
N LEU A 88 -4.23 9.26 -1.36
CA LEU A 88 -4.63 10.52 -0.71
C LEU A 88 -5.97 11.08 -1.23
N SER A 89 -6.71 10.31 -2.05
CA SER A 89 -7.86 10.86 -2.80
C SER A 89 -9.10 11.16 -1.95
N ILE A 90 -9.27 10.49 -0.80
CA ILE A 90 -10.41 10.72 0.10
C ILE A 90 -9.90 10.83 1.53
N ARG A 91 -9.37 9.72 2.06
CA ARG A 91 -8.82 9.67 3.41
C ARG A 91 -7.81 8.54 3.51
N TYR A 92 -6.73 8.82 4.21
CA TYR A 92 -5.57 7.97 4.34
C TYR A 92 -5.30 7.66 5.80
N SER A 93 -4.88 6.44 6.09
CA SER A 93 -4.46 5.98 7.41
C SER A 93 -3.08 5.36 7.30
N VAL A 94 -2.24 5.65 8.28
CA VAL A 94 -0.95 4.97 8.44
C VAL A 94 -0.85 4.42 9.85
N LEU A 95 -0.49 3.13 9.93
CA LEU A 95 -0.16 2.42 11.15
C LEU A 95 1.35 2.24 11.20
N VAL A 96 1.96 2.76 12.27
CA VAL A 96 3.37 2.57 12.55
C VAL A 96 3.50 1.62 13.72
N ASN A 97 4.19 0.51 13.49
CA ASN A 97 4.61 -0.45 14.51
C ASN A 97 6.09 -0.22 14.78
N GLN A 98 6.43 0.20 16.00
CA GLN A 98 7.79 0.32 16.50
C GLN A 98 8.14 -0.92 17.32
N TYR A 99 9.30 -1.51 17.05
CA TYR A 99 9.87 -2.63 17.78
C TYR A 99 11.18 -2.22 18.42
N SER A 100 11.36 -2.55 19.70
CA SER A 100 12.65 -2.48 20.38
C SER A 100 13.33 -3.84 20.27
N ILE A 101 14.38 -3.92 19.46
CA ILE A 101 15.00 -5.18 19.04
C ILE A 101 16.40 -5.37 19.63
N SER A 102 16.90 -6.61 19.59
CA SER A 102 18.28 -6.91 19.98
C SER A 102 19.30 -6.36 18.95
N LYS A 103 20.56 -6.25 19.37
CA LYS A 103 21.67 -5.84 18.50
C LYS A 103 21.85 -6.83 17.35
N GLU A 104 21.72 -8.12 17.63
CA GLU A 104 21.86 -9.21 16.67
C GLU A 104 20.78 -9.13 15.59
N THR A 105 19.52 -8.90 16.00
CA THR A 105 18.41 -8.72 15.05
C THR A 105 18.55 -7.43 14.25
N TYR A 106 19.03 -6.34 14.87
CA TYR A 106 19.31 -5.10 14.15
C TYR A 106 20.34 -5.32 13.05
N LYS A 107 21.44 -6.02 13.37
CA LYS A 107 22.49 -6.34 12.40
C LYS A 107 21.94 -7.16 11.24
N TYR A 108 21.13 -8.19 11.52
CA TYR A 108 20.49 -9.00 10.48
C TYR A 108 19.67 -8.15 9.49
N TRP A 109 18.78 -7.29 9.99
CA TRP A 109 17.94 -6.45 9.13
C TRP A 109 18.74 -5.37 8.41
N ASN A 110 19.80 -4.85 9.03
CA ASN A 110 20.71 -3.88 8.41
C ASN A 110 21.45 -4.52 7.23
N ASP A 111 22.03 -5.71 7.44
CA ASP A 111 22.73 -6.47 6.40
C ASP A 111 21.77 -6.82 5.25
N LEU A 112 20.52 -7.21 5.58
CA LEU A 112 19.49 -7.49 4.58
C LEU A 112 19.07 -6.24 3.79
N SER A 113 18.94 -5.09 4.45
CA SER A 113 18.63 -3.82 3.78
C SER A 113 19.75 -3.42 2.82
N SER A 114 21.01 -3.52 3.25
CA SER A 114 22.16 -3.19 2.40
C SER A 114 22.23 -4.05 1.14
N LEU A 115 21.88 -5.34 1.21
CA LEU A 115 21.82 -6.21 0.03
C LEU A 115 20.70 -5.83 -0.95
N ASN A 116 19.56 -5.35 -0.44
CA ASN A 116 18.45 -4.89 -1.29
C ASN A 116 18.75 -3.54 -1.94
N ASP A 117 19.40 -2.62 -1.22
CA ASP A 117 19.73 -1.28 -1.71
C ASP A 117 20.86 -1.31 -2.76
N GLU A 118 21.78 -2.28 -2.69
CA GLU A 118 22.87 -2.46 -3.66
C GLU A 118 22.43 -3.18 -4.96
N GLN A 119 21.19 -3.67 -5.04
CA GLN A 119 20.67 -4.41 -6.19
C GLN A 119 20.27 -3.44 -7.31
N GLY A 120 21.25 -3.03 -8.12
CA GLY A 120 21.03 -2.13 -9.26
C GLY A 120 22.25 -1.30 -9.69
N ASP A 121 23.36 -1.34 -8.94
CA ASP A 121 24.59 -0.62 -9.27
C ASP A 121 25.60 -1.51 -10.02
N LEU A 122 26.31 -0.94 -10.99
CA LEU A 122 27.31 -1.64 -11.82
C LEU A 122 28.51 -2.15 -11.00
N TYR A 123 28.63 -1.68 -9.75
CA TYR A 123 29.64 -2.04 -8.76
C TYR A 123 29.06 -2.72 -7.51
N SER A 124 27.93 -3.43 -7.64
CA SER A 124 27.32 -4.19 -6.54
C SER A 124 28.33 -5.12 -5.88
N ARG A 125 28.41 -5.14 -4.54
CA ARG A 125 29.26 -6.08 -3.81
C ARG A 125 28.75 -7.50 -4.04
N LEU A 126 29.65 -8.48 -3.95
CA LEU A 126 29.25 -9.89 -4.04
C LEU A 126 28.22 -10.19 -2.94
N PRO A 127 27.04 -10.72 -3.28
CA PRO A 127 26.02 -11.04 -2.29
C PRO A 127 26.61 -12.04 -1.30
N PHE A 128 26.60 -11.67 -0.02
CA PHE A 128 27.05 -12.53 1.06
C PHE A 128 25.84 -13.11 1.79
N GLN A 129 26.03 -14.27 2.42
CA GLN A 129 24.96 -14.91 3.17
C GLN A 129 24.67 -14.13 4.46
N VAL A 130 23.47 -13.56 4.54
CA VAL A 130 22.96 -13.00 5.80
C VAL A 130 22.56 -14.15 6.71
N ARG A 131 23.25 -14.28 7.84
CA ARG A 131 22.94 -15.28 8.87
C ARG A 131 22.11 -14.63 9.97
N GLY A 132 20.96 -15.23 10.28
CA GLY A 132 20.14 -14.81 11.42
C GLY A 132 20.53 -15.53 12.70
N ASN A 133 19.57 -15.59 13.63
CA ASN A 133 19.71 -16.20 14.95
C ASN A 133 19.08 -17.61 15.04
N VAL A 134 18.69 -18.20 13.91
CA VAL A 134 18.14 -19.57 13.84
C VAL A 134 19.21 -20.49 13.27
N PHE A 135 19.39 -21.67 13.88
CA PHE A 135 20.38 -22.67 13.46
C PHE A 135 19.82 -24.08 13.64
N ASN A 136 20.33 -25.04 12.84
CA ASN A 136 20.03 -26.45 13.05
C ASN A 136 20.87 -26.99 14.22
N THR A 137 20.22 -27.67 15.16
CA THR A 137 20.85 -28.28 16.34
C THR A 137 21.65 -29.55 16.01
N GLU A 138 21.31 -30.25 14.92
CA GLU A 138 21.94 -31.48 14.47
C GLU A 138 23.10 -31.23 13.50
N ASP A 139 23.01 -30.21 12.65
CA ASP A 139 24.08 -29.79 11.73
C ASP A 139 24.34 -28.28 11.79
N LYS A 140 25.45 -27.87 12.42
CA LYS A 140 25.85 -26.46 12.51
C LYS A 140 26.33 -25.85 11.19
N ASN A 141 26.64 -26.68 10.19
CA ASN A 141 27.09 -26.21 8.89
C ASN A 141 25.92 -26.00 7.91
N GLU A 142 24.72 -26.48 8.26
CA GLU A 142 23.55 -26.26 7.44
C GLU A 142 23.16 -24.76 7.44
N PRO A 143 23.03 -24.13 6.27
CA PRO A 143 22.59 -22.75 6.18
C PRO A 143 21.09 -22.65 6.46
N VAL A 144 20.73 -22.07 7.61
CA VAL A 144 19.33 -21.70 7.92
C VAL A 144 19.09 -20.23 7.60
N LEU A 145 18.04 -19.96 6.82
CA LEU A 145 17.64 -18.62 6.43
C LEU A 145 16.60 -18.05 7.40
N GLY A 146 16.65 -16.73 7.59
CA GLY A 146 15.68 -15.99 8.41
C GLY A 146 16.21 -15.59 9.78
N CYS A 147 15.44 -14.73 10.45
CA CYS A 147 15.71 -14.27 11.80
C CYS A 147 14.42 -14.37 12.62
N PHE A 148 14.51 -15.01 13.77
CA PHE A 148 13.45 -15.06 14.76
C PHE A 148 13.48 -13.80 15.61
N LEU A 149 12.39 -13.02 15.58
CA LEU A 149 12.27 -11.74 16.27
C LEU A 149 11.28 -11.83 17.43
N VAL A 150 11.75 -11.50 18.64
CA VAL A 150 10.92 -11.22 19.81
C VAL A 150 11.28 -9.84 20.32
N ALA A 151 10.29 -8.95 20.43
CA ALA A 151 10.52 -7.55 20.77
C ALA A 151 9.29 -6.93 21.43
N GLY A 152 9.53 -5.93 22.30
CA GLY A 152 8.47 -5.03 22.74
C GLY A 152 7.94 -4.22 21.54
N LYS A 153 6.62 -4.09 21.45
CA LYS A 153 5.94 -3.43 20.32
C LYS A 153 5.12 -2.24 20.82
N SER A 154 5.35 -1.06 20.23
CA SER A 154 4.49 0.11 20.36
C SER A 154 3.81 0.40 19.02
N THR A 155 2.53 0.77 19.05
CA THR A 155 1.74 0.94 17.82
C THR A 155 1.02 2.27 17.85
N LYS A 156 1.08 3.02 16.75
CA LYS A 156 0.34 4.27 16.58
C LYS A 156 -0.29 4.33 15.20
N ARG A 157 -1.59 4.63 15.15
CA ARG A 157 -2.33 4.90 13.91
C ARG A 157 -2.70 6.37 13.85
N ILE A 158 -2.57 6.97 12.68
CA ILE A 158 -3.10 8.31 12.40
C ILE A 158 -3.97 8.27 11.14
N PHE A 159 -4.84 9.27 11.01
CA PHE A 159 -5.70 9.49 9.86
C PHE A 159 -5.46 10.89 9.30
N ILE A 160 -5.61 11.01 8.00
CA ILE A 160 -5.39 12.22 7.23
C ILE A 160 -6.49 12.30 6.20
N ASP A 161 -7.27 13.37 6.27
CA ASP A 161 -8.22 13.70 5.22
C ASP A 161 -7.50 14.26 4.00
N ARG A 162 -8.15 14.16 2.84
CA ARG A 162 -7.63 14.67 1.56
C ARG A 162 -7.03 16.08 1.72
N PRO A 163 -5.71 16.26 1.59
CA PRO A 163 -5.10 17.59 1.64
C PRO A 163 -5.65 18.52 0.56
N HIS A 164 -6.18 19.67 0.95
CA HIS A 164 -6.81 20.63 0.02
C HIS A 164 -5.81 21.46 -0.80
N TYR A 165 -4.56 21.54 -0.35
CA TYR A 165 -3.51 22.38 -0.94
C TYR A 165 -2.60 21.62 -1.93
N LEU A 166 -2.89 20.34 -2.20
CA LEU A 166 -2.12 19.52 -3.13
C LEU A 166 -2.89 19.35 -4.44
N ASP A 167 -2.16 19.41 -5.55
CA ASP A 167 -2.64 18.94 -6.83
C ASP A 167 -2.53 17.42 -6.91
N TYR A 168 -3.56 16.78 -7.47
CA TYR A 168 -3.66 15.33 -7.58
C TYR A 168 -3.44 14.91 -9.03
N TYR A 169 -2.46 14.03 -9.23
CA TYR A 169 -1.99 13.60 -10.56
C TYR A 169 -2.23 12.11 -10.81
N TYR A 170 -3.06 11.45 -10.01
CA TYR A 170 -3.40 10.06 -10.25
C TYR A 170 -4.11 9.92 -11.60
N SER A 171 -3.69 8.90 -12.34
CA SER A 171 -4.17 8.70 -13.71
C SER A 171 -5.67 8.44 -13.74
N ASP A 172 -6.37 9.21 -14.57
CA ASP A 172 -7.73 8.94 -15.01
C ASP A 172 -7.71 8.30 -16.41
N SER A 173 -6.77 7.36 -16.65
CA SER A 173 -6.54 6.68 -17.94
C SER A 173 -7.68 5.76 -18.40
N CYS A 174 -8.91 6.10 -18.03
CA CYS A 174 -10.12 5.43 -18.42
C CYS A 174 -10.69 6.10 -19.66
N ASN A 175 -10.38 5.58 -20.86
CA ASN A 175 -11.07 6.06 -22.04
C ASN A 175 -12.51 5.55 -22.03
N LEU A 176 -13.41 6.43 -22.48
CA LEU A 176 -14.82 6.13 -22.64
C LEU A 176 -15.15 6.07 -24.13
N TYR A 177 -15.71 4.95 -24.57
CA TYR A 177 -16.14 4.77 -25.95
C TYR A 177 -17.67 4.82 -26.05
N GLY A 178 -18.15 5.30 -27.19
CA GLY A 178 -19.57 5.38 -27.50
C GLY A 178 -20.25 4.00 -27.47
N PRO A 179 -21.59 3.95 -27.34
CA PRO A 179 -22.32 2.68 -27.23
C PRO A 179 -22.20 1.76 -28.45
N ASP A 180 -21.81 2.33 -29.60
CA ASP A 180 -21.54 1.67 -30.88
C ASP A 180 -20.12 1.08 -30.99
N ALA A 181 -19.21 1.42 -30.07
CA ALA A 181 -17.89 0.85 -30.03
C ALA A 181 -17.92 -0.62 -29.59
N GLU A 182 -17.51 -1.51 -30.49
CA GLU A 182 -16.96 -2.84 -30.22
C GLU A 182 -17.77 -3.84 -29.36
N LEU A 183 -18.99 -4.16 -29.79
CA LEU A 183 -19.64 -5.41 -29.38
C LEU A 183 -18.98 -6.68 -29.95
N LEU A 184 -18.16 -6.54 -31.01
CA LEU A 184 -17.64 -7.67 -31.79
C LEU A 184 -16.48 -8.42 -31.12
N TRP A 185 -15.82 -7.83 -30.12
CA TRP A 185 -14.62 -8.39 -29.49
C TRP A 185 -14.82 -8.83 -28.03
N ILE A 186 -16.01 -8.63 -27.46
CA ILE A 186 -16.29 -9.00 -26.08
C ILE A 186 -16.64 -10.48 -25.99
N HIS A 187 -15.78 -11.26 -25.35
CA HIS A 187 -16.03 -12.68 -25.15
C HIS A 187 -17.00 -12.91 -23.98
N ARG A 188 -17.84 -13.96 -24.08
CA ARG A 188 -18.86 -14.28 -23.06
C ARG A 188 -18.27 -14.54 -21.66
N ASN A 189 -17.01 -14.99 -21.58
CA ASN A 189 -16.29 -15.21 -20.31
C ASN A 189 -15.93 -13.91 -19.57
N GLU A 190 -16.04 -12.75 -20.21
CA GLU A 190 -15.78 -11.44 -19.59
C GLU A 190 -17.02 -10.85 -18.90
N TRP A 191 -18.19 -11.47 -19.10
CA TRP A 191 -19.44 -11.01 -18.52
C TRP A 191 -19.57 -11.40 -17.03
N PRO A 192 -20.23 -10.57 -16.20
CA PRO A 192 -20.86 -9.30 -16.55
C PRO A 192 -19.86 -8.12 -16.61
N LEU A 193 -20.10 -7.19 -17.54
CA LEU A 193 -19.37 -5.93 -17.64
C LEU A 193 -20.18 -4.78 -17.05
N PHE A 194 -19.53 -3.95 -16.24
CA PHE A 194 -20.12 -2.74 -15.70
C PHE A 194 -19.70 -1.53 -16.53
N LEU A 195 -20.63 -0.60 -16.71
CA LEU A 195 -20.48 0.51 -17.65
C LEU A 195 -20.98 1.81 -17.01
N PRO A 196 -20.26 2.93 -17.14
CA PRO A 196 -20.75 4.23 -16.73
C PRO A 196 -21.67 4.83 -17.81
N ALA A 197 -22.15 6.05 -17.57
CA ALA A 197 -22.83 6.80 -18.61
C ALA A 197 -21.84 7.56 -19.49
N PHE A 198 -22.14 7.66 -20.78
CA PHE A 198 -21.36 8.46 -21.72
C PHE A 198 -21.50 9.96 -21.40
N PRO A 199 -20.39 10.72 -21.30
CA PRO A 199 -20.44 12.16 -21.00
C PRO A 199 -21.34 12.93 -21.97
N GLY A 200 -22.05 13.95 -21.47
CA GLY A 200 -22.93 14.79 -22.28
C GLY A 200 -24.32 14.19 -22.62
N THR A 201 -24.58 12.93 -22.29
CA THR A 201 -25.88 12.27 -22.60
C THR A 201 -26.93 12.40 -21.49
N GLY A 202 -26.63 13.14 -20.42
CA GLY A 202 -27.51 13.23 -19.24
C GLY A 202 -27.71 11.89 -18.52
N GLY A 203 -26.83 10.90 -18.74
CA GLY A 203 -26.98 9.57 -18.15
C GLY A 203 -27.79 8.57 -18.98
N ALA A 204 -28.18 8.93 -20.21
CA ALA A 204 -29.07 8.13 -21.04
C ALA A 204 -28.36 6.99 -21.78
N SER A 205 -27.08 7.18 -22.15
CA SER A 205 -26.34 6.21 -22.97
C SER A 205 -25.21 5.54 -22.18
N PRO A 206 -24.99 4.23 -22.33
CA PRO A 206 -23.82 3.56 -21.77
C PRO A 206 -22.54 3.99 -22.48
N ALA A 207 -21.42 3.93 -21.76
CA ALA A 207 -20.08 4.06 -22.33
C ALA A 207 -19.29 2.77 -22.10
N TRP A 208 -18.56 2.30 -23.10
CA TRP A 208 -17.55 1.26 -22.88
C TRP A 208 -16.32 1.86 -22.22
N VAL A 209 -15.65 1.06 -21.40
CA VAL A 209 -14.42 1.43 -20.68
C VAL A 209 -13.32 0.47 -21.10
N ASP A 210 -12.10 0.98 -21.24
CA ASP A 210 -10.92 0.13 -21.50
C ASP A 210 -10.76 -0.97 -20.45
N TYR A 211 -11.05 -0.62 -19.19
CA TYR A 211 -10.83 -1.50 -18.07
C TYR A 211 -11.92 -1.40 -17.02
N GLN A 212 -12.32 -2.53 -16.44
CA GLN A 212 -13.34 -2.59 -15.40
C GLN A 212 -12.91 -1.89 -14.09
N TRP A 213 -11.60 -1.67 -13.85
CA TRP A 213 -11.14 -0.91 -12.68
C TRP A 213 -11.57 0.56 -12.68
N CYS A 214 -11.95 1.09 -13.85
CA CYS A 214 -12.51 2.44 -13.99
C CYS A 214 -13.86 2.60 -13.30
N VAL A 215 -14.63 1.53 -13.17
CA VAL A 215 -16.00 1.54 -12.60
C VAL A 215 -16.17 0.63 -11.40
N ASN A 216 -15.23 -0.28 -11.18
CA ASN A 216 -15.24 -1.23 -10.09
C ASN A 216 -13.91 -1.15 -9.34
N CYS A 217 -13.93 -0.51 -8.17
CA CYS A 217 -12.73 -0.30 -7.37
C CYS A 217 -12.10 -1.61 -6.86
N THR A 218 -12.83 -2.72 -6.83
CA THR A 218 -12.30 -4.04 -6.44
C THR A 218 -11.32 -4.63 -7.47
N LYS A 219 -11.36 -4.13 -8.71
CA LYS A 219 -10.40 -4.50 -9.76
C LYS A 219 -9.07 -3.74 -9.64
N SER A 220 -8.94 -2.80 -8.69
CA SER A 220 -7.68 -2.14 -8.30
C SER A 220 -7.15 -2.63 -6.95
N ASP A 221 -7.41 -3.90 -6.61
CA ASP A 221 -7.16 -4.52 -5.30
C ASP A 221 -7.88 -3.86 -4.11
N GLY A 222 -8.97 -3.14 -4.38
CA GLY A 222 -9.82 -2.57 -3.35
C GLY A 222 -10.73 -3.61 -2.71
N LYS A 223 -11.06 -3.40 -1.43
CA LYS A 223 -12.07 -4.15 -0.68
C LYS A 223 -13.26 -3.24 -0.37
N LEU A 224 -14.48 -3.75 -0.54
CA LEU A 224 -15.71 -3.02 -0.22
C LEU A 224 -15.96 -2.94 1.29
N GLU A 225 -15.46 -3.94 2.01
CA GLU A 225 -15.56 -4.00 3.46
C GLU A 225 -14.68 -2.90 4.08
N LYS A 226 -15.32 -2.08 4.90
CA LYS A 226 -14.65 -1.06 5.69
C LYS A 226 -13.85 -1.74 6.81
N PRO A 227 -12.55 -1.45 6.96
CA PRO A 227 -11.75 -2.01 8.05
C PRO A 227 -12.29 -1.60 9.43
N ASP A 228 -12.24 -2.51 10.40
CA ASP A 228 -12.78 -2.27 11.76
C ASP A 228 -12.18 -1.05 12.47
N PHE A 229 -10.89 -0.77 12.22
CA PHE A 229 -10.20 0.38 12.80
C PHE A 229 -10.54 1.70 12.10
N TRP A 230 -11.27 1.69 10.99
CA TRP A 230 -11.47 2.86 10.15
C TRP A 230 -12.49 3.83 10.73
N VAL A 231 -12.03 5.01 11.11
CA VAL A 231 -12.87 6.10 11.62
C VAL A 231 -13.11 7.14 10.52
N GLU A 232 -14.35 7.62 10.36
CA GLU A 232 -14.70 8.74 9.44
C GLU A 232 -14.35 10.12 10.03
#